data_AF-A0A328S9U3-F1
#
_entry.id   AF-A0A328S9U3-F1
#
_cell.length_a   1.000
_cell.length_b   1.000
_cell.length_c   1.000
_cell.angle_alpha   90.00
_cell.angle_beta   90.00
_cell.angle_gamma   90.00
#
_symmetry.space_group_name_H-M   'P 1'
#
loop_
_entity.id
_entity.type
_entity.pdbx_description
1 polymer ?
#
loop_
_entity_poly.entity_id
_entity_poly.type
_entity_poly.pdbx_seq_one_letter_code
_entity_poly.pdbx_strand_id
1 'polypeptide(L)'
;MIITDALIDLELDGRVYRNLSLDDVDELLSCYKDSLAKNLEAKKMIEIPHSNASFSLDVNNNNFKCMVYKTSEGLDKWILLMKDEVEGYAMYMNPSTNRIELAWYHRTLQKPLPPQEEKRHITVYIPPKHLK
;
A
#
# COMPACT_ATOMS: atom_id res chain seq x y z
N MET A 1 -3.43 4.06 11.17
CA MET A 1 -2.31 3.22 11.65
C MET A 1 -1.20 3.40 10.65
N ILE A 2 0.01 3.72 11.12
CA ILE A 2 1.16 4.00 10.26
C ILE A 2 2.24 2.95 10.50
N ILE A 3 2.80 2.41 9.42
CA ILE A 3 3.89 1.43 9.42
C ILE A 3 5.06 2.03 8.61
N THR A 4 6.24 2.10 9.23
CA THR A 4 7.43 2.78 8.67
C THR A 4 8.59 1.86 8.33
N ASP A 5 8.65 0.67 8.95
CA ASP A 5 9.82 -0.23 8.89
C ASP A 5 9.41 -1.64 8.49
N ALA A 6 8.41 -1.77 7.60
CA ALA A 6 8.00 -3.06 7.07
C ALA A 6 8.92 -3.52 5.95
N LEU A 7 9.18 -4.83 5.93
CA LEU A 7 9.76 -5.52 4.79
C LEU A 7 8.65 -6.22 4.00
N ILE A 8 8.75 -6.11 2.68
CA ILE A 8 7.76 -6.62 1.74
C ILE A 8 8.41 -7.63 0.80
N ASP A 9 7.75 -8.77 0.61
CA ASP A 9 8.01 -9.67 -0.50
C ASP A 9 7.04 -9.32 -1.63
N LEU A 10 7.56 -9.14 -2.84
CA LEU A 10 6.80 -8.76 -4.03
C LEU A 10 6.98 -9.81 -5.11
N GLU A 11 5.89 -10.38 -5.58
CA GLU A 11 5.83 -11.09 -6.86
C GLU A 11 5.36 -10.11 -7.94
N LEU A 12 6.11 -10.00 -9.03
CA LEU A 12 5.81 -9.13 -10.15
C LEU A 12 6.27 -9.78 -11.46
N ASP A 13 5.33 -9.98 -12.39
CA ASP A 13 5.59 -10.60 -13.70
C ASP A 13 6.34 -11.95 -13.60
N GLY A 14 5.95 -12.77 -12.61
CA GLY A 14 6.54 -14.08 -12.34
C GLY A 14 7.93 -14.05 -11.69
N ARG A 15 8.43 -12.88 -11.31
CA ARG A 15 9.67 -12.71 -10.54
C ARG A 15 9.35 -12.44 -9.09
N VAL A 16 10.12 -13.04 -8.18
CA VAL A 16 9.96 -12.87 -6.74
C VAL A 16 11.11 -12.05 -6.19
N TYR A 17 10.78 -10.93 -5.56
CA TYR A 17 11.66 -10.05 -4.82
C TYR A 17 11.34 -10.19 -3.33
N ARG A 18 12.36 -10.30 -2.47
CA ARG A 18 12.15 -10.58 -1.03
C ARG A 18 12.83 -9.55 -0.16
N ASN A 19 12.25 -9.32 1.01
CA ASN A 19 12.74 -8.39 2.05
C ASN A 19 13.01 -6.98 1.51
N LEU A 20 12.13 -6.50 0.63
CA LEU A 20 12.21 -5.16 0.09
C LEU A 20 11.81 -4.14 1.16
N SER A 21 12.56 -3.04 1.25
CA SER A 21 12.09 -1.87 1.99
C SER A 21 10.91 -1.21 1.26
N LEU A 22 10.18 -0.33 1.95
CA LEU A 22 9.09 0.42 1.32
C LEU A 22 9.58 1.29 0.15
N ASP A 23 10.80 1.83 0.26
CA ASP A 23 11.42 2.61 -0.82
C ASP A 23 11.72 1.72 -2.04
N ASP A 24 12.25 0.51 -1.83
CA ASP A 24 12.53 -0.44 -2.93
C ASP A 24 11.24 -0.87 -3.64
N VAL A 25 10.15 -1.10 -2.89
CA VAL A 25 8.84 -1.43 -3.46
C VAL A 25 8.30 -0.27 -4.29
N ASP A 26 8.42 0.96 -3.79
CA ASP A 26 7.96 2.15 -4.51
C ASP A 26 8.74 2.35 -5.81
N GLU A 27 10.06 2.17 -5.77
CA GLU A 27 10.92 2.25 -6.95
C GLU A 27 10.52 1.20 -8.00
N LEU A 28 10.35 -0.06 -7.60
CA LEU A 28 9.95 -1.15 -8.50
C LEU A 28 8.57 -0.93 -9.13
N LEU A 29 7.63 -0.37 -8.37
CA LEU A 29 6.26 -0.15 -8.83
C LEU A 29 6.02 1.25 -9.44
N SER A 30 7.01 2.13 -9.40
CA SER A 30 6.91 3.54 -9.81
C SER A 30 6.44 3.70 -11.25
N CYS A 31 6.93 2.87 -12.16
CA CYS A 31 6.58 2.91 -13.57
C CYS A 31 5.08 2.65 -13.84
N TYR A 32 4.40 1.93 -12.94
CA TYR A 32 2.96 1.67 -13.04
C TYR A 32 2.14 2.89 -12.61
N LYS A 33 2.66 3.74 -11.73
CA LYS A 33 1.99 5.01 -11.36
C LYS A 33 1.76 5.84 -12.62
N ASP A 34 2.75 5.97 -13.49
CA ASP A 34 2.62 6.82 -14.68
C ASP A 34 1.90 6.13 -15.84
N SER A 35 2.16 4.85 -16.07
CA SER A 35 1.54 4.13 -17.18
C SER A 35 0.06 3.82 -16.94
N LEU A 36 -0.33 3.38 -15.74
CA LEU A 36 -1.71 2.97 -15.45
C LEU A 36 -2.60 4.13 -14.98
N ALA A 37 -2.08 5.06 -14.18
CA ALA A 37 -2.93 6.12 -13.62
C ALA A 37 -3.20 7.28 -14.58
N LYS A 38 -2.58 7.32 -15.77
CA LYS A 38 -2.71 8.44 -16.71
C LYS A 38 -4.16 8.76 -17.04
N ASN A 39 -4.98 7.74 -17.26
CA ASN A 39 -6.40 7.86 -17.62
C ASN A 39 -7.34 7.51 -16.45
N LEU A 40 -6.81 7.30 -15.25
CA LEU A 40 -7.61 6.95 -14.10
C LEU A 40 -8.37 8.19 -13.60
N GLU A 41 -9.64 8.03 -13.24
CA GLU A 41 -10.39 9.12 -12.58
C GLU A 41 -9.90 9.30 -11.14
N ALA A 42 -10.11 10.50 -10.59
CA ALA A 42 -9.81 10.78 -9.19
C ALA A 42 -10.53 9.81 -8.24
N LYS A 43 -9.85 9.40 -7.17
CA LYS A 43 -10.32 8.41 -6.19
C LYS A 43 -10.63 7.03 -6.77
N LYS A 44 -10.10 6.69 -7.93
CA LYS A 44 -10.16 5.34 -8.49
C LYS A 44 -8.82 4.65 -8.33
N MET A 45 -8.88 3.32 -8.34
CA MET A 45 -7.72 2.44 -8.32
C MET A 45 -7.79 1.45 -9.47
N ILE A 46 -6.63 1.03 -9.95
CA ILE A 46 -6.46 0.01 -10.99
C ILE A 46 -5.40 -0.99 -10.55
N GLU A 47 -5.63 -2.27 -10.83
CA GLU A 47 -4.71 -3.35 -10.47
C GLU A 47 -3.43 -3.30 -11.31
N ILE A 48 -2.29 -3.51 -10.64
CA ILE A 48 -1.03 -3.77 -11.32
C ILE A 48 -1.06 -5.23 -11.77
N PRO A 49 -0.99 -5.53 -13.09
CA PRO A 49 -1.08 -6.91 -13.57
C PRO A 49 0.01 -7.81 -12.98
N HIS A 50 -0.34 -9.07 -12.74
CA HIS A 50 0.60 -10.12 -12.29
C HIS A 50 1.43 -9.70 -11.08
N SER A 51 0.81 -8.98 -10.15
CA SER A 51 1.46 -8.50 -8.94
C SER A 51 0.77 -9.02 -7.68
N ASN A 52 1.58 -9.36 -6.69
CA ASN A 52 1.12 -9.69 -5.34
C ASN A 52 2.22 -9.32 -4.35
N ALA A 53 1.84 -8.77 -3.21
CA ALA A 53 2.77 -8.39 -2.16
C ALA A 53 2.41 -9.07 -0.85
N SER A 54 3.39 -9.29 0.01
CA SER A 54 3.15 -9.73 1.38
C SER A 54 4.17 -9.15 2.35
N PHE A 55 3.81 -9.05 3.63
CA PHE A 55 4.81 -8.71 4.63
C PHE A 55 5.76 -9.90 4.81
N SER A 56 7.07 -9.68 4.69
CA SER A 56 8.08 -10.75 4.67
C SER A 56 8.10 -11.62 5.94
N LEU A 57 7.59 -11.09 7.06
CA LEU A 57 7.51 -11.82 8.33
C LEU A 57 6.44 -12.91 8.36
N ASP A 58 5.44 -12.84 7.48
CA ASP A 58 4.34 -13.80 7.42
C ASP A 58 3.69 -13.77 6.03
N VAL A 59 4.33 -14.49 5.10
CA VAL A 59 3.92 -14.60 3.69
C VAL A 59 2.62 -15.40 3.48
N ASN A 60 2.24 -16.23 4.45
CA ASN A 60 1.11 -17.16 4.28
C ASN A 60 -0.24 -16.51 4.63
N ASN A 61 -0.27 -15.53 5.53
CA ASN A 61 -1.52 -14.91 5.97
C ASN A 61 -1.80 -13.53 5.35
N ASN A 62 -0.84 -12.94 4.62
CA ASN A 62 -0.83 -11.49 4.36
C ASN A 62 -0.57 -11.15 2.89
N ASN A 63 -1.36 -11.73 2.00
CA ASN A 63 -1.27 -11.47 0.56
C ASN A 63 -2.09 -10.24 0.17
N PHE A 64 -1.49 -9.35 -0.61
CA PHE A 64 -2.05 -8.08 -1.04
C PHE A 64 -1.94 -7.91 -2.54
N LYS A 65 -3.04 -7.52 -3.18
CA LYS A 65 -3.00 -7.02 -4.55
C LYS A 65 -2.37 -5.65 -4.59
N CYS A 66 -1.41 -5.45 -5.48
CA CYS A 66 -0.86 -4.12 -5.70
C CYS A 66 -1.77 -3.36 -6.66
N MET A 67 -2.18 -2.17 -6.26
CA MET A 67 -3.02 -1.28 -7.06
C MET A 67 -2.34 0.08 -7.18
N VAL A 68 -2.59 0.77 -8.29
CA VAL A 68 -2.29 2.19 -8.42
C VAL A 68 -3.57 2.97 -8.12
N TYR A 69 -3.48 3.93 -7.21
CA TYR A 69 -4.59 4.82 -6.84
C TYR A 69 -4.29 6.25 -7.22
N LYS A 70 -5.27 6.93 -7.83
CA LYS A 70 -5.20 8.36 -8.11
C LYS A 70 -5.92 9.13 -7.00
N THR A 71 -5.19 10.04 -6.36
CA THR A 71 -5.76 10.88 -5.30
C THR A 71 -6.81 11.85 -5.85
N SER A 72 -7.54 12.52 -4.96
CA SER A 72 -8.50 13.55 -5.37
C SER A 72 -7.89 14.88 -5.76
N GLU A 73 -6.66 15.14 -5.32
CA GLU A 73 -6.01 16.43 -5.45
C GLU A 73 -4.63 16.23 -6.07
N GLY A 74 -4.33 17.05 -7.10
CA GLY A 74 -3.03 17.05 -7.76
C GLY A 74 -2.80 15.89 -8.74
N LEU A 75 -1.52 15.64 -9.01
CA LEU A 75 -1.04 14.55 -9.87
C LEU A 75 -0.57 13.35 -9.04
N ASP A 76 -0.84 13.37 -7.74
CA ASP A 76 -0.33 12.39 -6.79
C ASP A 76 -0.98 11.03 -7.01
N LYS A 77 -0.14 10.00 -6.94
CA LYS A 77 -0.51 8.62 -7.17
C LYS A 77 0.15 7.77 -6.12
N TRP A 78 -0.65 6.91 -5.50
CA TRP A 78 -0.17 6.02 -4.45
C TRP A 78 -0.18 4.59 -4.97
N ILE A 79 0.73 3.79 -4.43
CA ILE A 79 0.59 2.34 -4.48
C ILE A 79 -0.32 1.94 -3.31
N LEU A 80 -1.32 1.12 -3.58
CA LEU A 80 -2.09 0.48 -2.54
C LEU A 80 -1.73 -1.00 -2.48
N LEU A 81 -1.53 -1.51 -1.27
CA LEU A 81 -1.44 -2.94 -0.97
C LEU A 81 -2.82 -3.37 -0.43
N MET A 82 -3.69 -3.84 -1.31
CA MET A 82 -5.09 -4.12 -1.00
C MET A 82 -5.28 -5.58 -0.60
N LYS A 83 -5.89 -5.80 0.57
CA LYS A 83 -6.28 -7.15 1.01
C LYS A 83 -7.52 -7.61 0.24
N ASP A 84 -8.45 -6.70 0.02
CA ASP A 84 -9.69 -6.90 -0.73
C ASP A 84 -10.12 -5.59 -1.43
N GLU A 85 -11.37 -5.52 -1.91
CA GLU A 85 -11.87 -4.32 -2.60
C GLU A 85 -12.15 -3.12 -1.68
N VAL A 86 -12.06 -3.31 -0.37
CA VAL A 86 -12.52 -2.38 0.67
C VAL A 86 -11.33 -1.81 1.46
N GLU A 87 -10.42 -2.65 1.94
CA GLU A 87 -9.34 -2.25 2.84
C GLU A 87 -7.94 -2.74 2.44
N GLY A 88 -6.94 -2.00 2.90
CA GLY A 88 -5.54 -2.29 2.64
C GLY A 88 -4.62 -1.24 3.24
N TYR A 89 -3.49 -1.04 2.59
CA TYR A 89 -2.51 -0.01 2.94
C TYR A 89 -2.24 0.92 1.77
N ALA A 90 -2.29 2.23 2.01
CA ALA A 90 -1.78 3.23 1.09
C ALA A 90 -0.31 3.51 1.39
N MET A 91 0.53 3.33 0.38
CA MET A 91 1.94 3.68 0.41
C MET A 91 2.12 5.09 -0.15
N TYR A 92 2.61 6.01 0.69
CA TYR A 92 2.77 7.43 0.32
C TYR A 92 4.05 8.02 0.94
N MET A 93 4.56 9.07 0.30
CA MET A 93 5.66 9.86 0.85
C MET A 93 5.11 10.81 1.91
N ASN A 94 5.51 10.63 3.17
CA ASN A 94 5.15 11.56 4.24
C ASN A 94 6.01 12.83 4.13
N PRO A 95 5.41 14.02 3.93
CA PRO A 95 6.15 15.26 3.72
C PRO A 95 6.89 15.76 4.98
N SER A 96 6.48 15.31 6.17
CA SER A 96 7.12 15.73 7.43
C SER A 96 8.38 14.93 7.72
N THR A 97 8.39 13.64 7.37
CA THR A 97 9.51 12.73 7.63
C THR A 97 10.38 12.52 6.39
N ASN A 98 9.88 12.87 5.20
CA ASN A 98 10.47 12.60 3.89
C ASN A 98 10.82 11.11 3.72
N ARG A 99 9.89 10.25 4.13
CA ARG A 99 10.00 8.79 4.03
C ARG A 99 8.70 8.21 3.51
N ILE A 100 8.80 7.06 2.84
CA ILE A 100 7.65 6.28 2.45
C ILE A 100 7.06 5.57 3.68
N GLU A 101 5.75 5.67 3.84
CA GLU A 101 5.01 5.07 4.95
C GLU A 101 3.78 4.33 4.40
N LEU A 102 3.38 3.27 5.10
CA LEU A 102 2.10 2.60 4.88
C LEU A 102 1.07 3.11 5.88
N ALA A 103 0.03 3.77 5.40
CA ALA A 103 -1.16 4.10 6.18
C ALA A 103 -2.29 3.12 5.88
N TRP A 104 -3.05 2.72 6.91
CA TRP A 104 -4.29 1.98 6.68
C TRP A 104 -5.23 2.78 5.75
N TYR A 105 -5.73 2.10 4.72
CA TYR A 105 -6.65 2.65 3.74
C TYR A 105 -7.97 1.90 3.76
N HIS A 106 -9.06 2.64 3.66
CA HIS A 106 -10.40 2.09 3.54
C HIS A 106 -11.22 2.89 2.54
N ARG A 107 -11.70 2.22 1.48
CA ARG A 107 -12.29 2.86 0.28
C ARG A 107 -13.53 3.71 0.57
N THR A 108 -14.32 3.37 1.58
CA THR A 108 -15.55 4.09 1.91
C THR A 108 -15.32 5.31 2.81
N LEU A 109 -14.13 5.45 3.39
CA LEU A 109 -13.83 6.58 4.28
C LEU A 109 -13.58 7.83 3.45
N GLN A 110 -14.34 8.89 3.75
CA GLN A 110 -14.12 10.20 3.15
C GLN A 110 -13.07 11.03 3.89
N LYS A 111 -12.80 10.67 5.15
CA LYS A 111 -11.84 11.32 6.05
C LYS A 111 -11.26 10.27 7.00
N PRO A 112 -10.01 10.45 7.49
CA PRO A 112 -9.42 9.56 8.47
C PRO A 112 -10.27 9.46 9.73
N LEU A 113 -10.32 8.27 10.34
CA LEU A 113 -10.98 8.04 11.62
C LEU A 113 -10.04 8.40 12.79
N PRO A 114 -10.59 8.71 13.97
CA PRO A 114 -9.80 8.75 15.20
C PRO A 114 -9.13 7.39 15.48
N PRO A 115 -7.92 7.35 16.06
CA PRO A 115 -7.16 6.11 16.24
C PRO A 115 -7.90 4.99 17.00
N GLN A 116 -8.82 5.34 17.90
CA GLN A 116 -9.60 4.36 18.67
C GLN A 116 -10.69 3.68 17.82
N GLU A 117 -11.33 4.43 16.93
CA GLU A 117 -12.34 3.89 16.01
C GLU A 117 -11.65 3.10 14.91
N GLU A 118 -10.54 3.62 14.38
CA GLU A 118 -9.73 2.94 13.37
C GLU A 118 -9.41 1.50 13.78
N LYS A 119 -8.93 1.29 15.02
CA LYS A 119 -8.64 -0.04 15.58
C LYS A 119 -9.83 -1.00 15.59
N ARG A 120 -11.07 -0.50 15.64
CA ARG A 120 -12.28 -1.32 15.62
C ARG A 120 -12.68 -1.73 14.20
N HIS A 121 -12.21 -0.99 13.20
CA HIS A 121 -12.55 -1.18 11.79
C HIS A 121 -11.47 -1.91 10.99
N ILE A 122 -10.21 -1.85 11.41
CA ILE A 122 -9.11 -2.55 10.74
C ILE A 122 -9.35 -4.06 10.85
N THR A 123 -9.59 -4.71 9.72
CA THR A 123 -9.57 -6.19 9.64
C THR A 123 -8.39 -6.70 8.82
N VAL A 124 -7.61 -5.80 8.21
CA VAL A 124 -6.41 -6.12 7.48
C VAL A 124 -5.29 -6.50 8.44
N TYR A 125 -4.41 -7.41 8.01
CA TYR A 125 -3.30 -7.86 8.82
C TYR A 125 -2.39 -6.71 9.24
N ILE A 126 -2.09 -6.65 10.54
CA ILE A 126 -1.19 -5.68 11.15
C ILE A 126 0.13 -6.40 11.45
N PRO A 127 1.25 -6.05 10.79
CA PRO A 127 2.53 -6.66 11.12
C PRO A 127 2.88 -6.34 12.59
N PRO A 128 3.38 -7.32 13.35
CA PRO A 128 3.86 -7.04 14.70
C PRO A 128 4.94 -5.96 14.60
N LYS A 129 4.84 -4.94 15.46
CA LYS A 129 5.92 -3.95 15.57
C LYS A 129 7.19 -4.72 15.88
N HIS A 130 8.23 -4.55 15.06
CA HIS A 130 9.56 -4.97 15.44
C HIS A 130 9.87 -4.32 16.79
N LEU A 131 9.81 -5.11 17.87
CA LEU A 131 10.46 -4.79 19.12
C LEU A 131 11.95 -4.81 18.79
N LYS A 132 12.51 -3.63 18.47
CA LYS A 132 13.95 -3.43 18.52
C LYS A 132 14.40 -3.52 19.97
#